data_AF-A0A7W0NAN4-F1
#
_entry.id   AF-A0A7W0NAN4-F1
#
_cell.length_a   1.000
_cell.length_b   1.000
_cell.length_c   1.000
_cell.angle_alpha   90.00
_cell.angle_beta   90.00
_cell.angle_gamma   90.00
#
_symmetry.space_group_name_H-M   'P 1'
#
loop_
_entity.id
_entity.type
_entity.pdbx_description
1 polymer ?
#
loop_
_entity_poly.entity_id
_entity_poly.type
_entity_poly.pdbx_seq_one_letter_code
_entity_poly.pdbx_strand_id
1 'polypeptide(L)'
;MERATPTVRWGILGTGQISTAFATGLTVLPDAALVAIGSRAAATAGAFGARFGIPRRGQHASYDALADDPEVDIVFVGTPHQRHLDCTLRCLAAGKAVMCEKPFAINTGEASAMVAAARNANLLLMEAMWMRFTPAMVEIRALLAEGSIGEVRMVSADLGFRASEGRPLRLFDLAYGGGALLDVGVYLLSFASMILGTPTRLASLATLGDAGVDEQAGILLGYDGGQIAILSTAIRTGTPVLATIMGTSGRIDIHSEWHKPTVFTLHRNGHEPRRIERPWQGNGYN
;
A
#
# COMPACT_ATOMS: atom_id res chain seq x y z
N MET A 1 -8.30 -20.71 -28.40
CA MET A 1 -7.06 -19.94 -28.58
C MET A 1 -7.12 -18.80 -27.58
N GLU A 2 -6.48 -18.99 -26.42
CA GLU A 2 -6.40 -17.97 -25.38
C GLU A 2 -5.68 -16.76 -25.99
N ARG A 3 -6.31 -15.58 -26.02
CA ARG A 3 -5.65 -14.37 -26.51
C ARG A 3 -4.48 -14.12 -25.57
N ALA A 4 -3.25 -14.13 -26.09
CA ALA A 4 -2.08 -13.70 -25.33
C ALA A 4 -2.36 -12.29 -24.78
N THR A 5 -2.33 -12.14 -23.46
CA THR A 5 -2.50 -10.83 -22.82
C THR A 5 -1.37 -9.93 -23.32
N PRO A 6 -1.69 -8.74 -23.87
CA PRO A 6 -0.65 -7.82 -24.33
C PRO A 6 0.24 -7.40 -23.15
N THR A 7 1.55 -7.41 -23.36
CA THR A 7 2.53 -6.97 -22.34
C THR A 7 2.31 -5.50 -22.01
N VAL A 8 2.11 -5.20 -20.72
CA VAL A 8 1.95 -3.84 -20.21
C VAL A 8 3.33 -3.20 -20.02
N ARG A 9 3.54 -2.02 -20.59
CA ARG A 9 4.82 -1.28 -20.52
C ARG A 9 4.81 -0.30 -19.34
N TRP A 10 5.63 -0.58 -18.35
CA TRP A 10 5.72 0.16 -17.10
C TRP A 10 6.80 1.23 -17.14
N GLY A 11 6.45 2.42 -16.64
CA GLY A 11 7.38 3.44 -16.18
C GLY A 11 7.38 3.50 -14.65
N ILE A 12 8.50 3.88 -14.04
CA ILE A 12 8.59 4.15 -12.60
C ILE A 12 9.04 5.60 -12.37
N LEU A 13 8.36 6.33 -11.49
CA LEU A 13 8.85 7.61 -10.97
C LEU A 13 9.48 7.42 -9.59
N GLY A 14 10.72 7.88 -9.45
CA GLY A 14 11.51 7.73 -8.24
C GLY A 14 12.40 6.48 -8.25
N THR A 15 13.59 6.61 -7.67
CA THR A 15 14.63 5.56 -7.65
C THR A 15 14.89 5.04 -6.23
N GLY A 16 13.86 5.09 -5.38
CA GLY A 16 13.94 4.70 -3.96
C GLY A 16 13.93 3.19 -3.73
N GLN A 17 13.91 2.80 -2.45
CA GLN A 17 13.81 1.40 -2.04
C GLN A 17 12.50 0.76 -2.51
N ILE A 18 11.39 1.51 -2.45
CA ILE A 18 10.09 0.99 -2.89
C ILE A 18 10.04 0.76 -4.40
N SER A 19 10.55 1.71 -5.19
CA SER A 19 10.74 1.55 -6.64
C SER A 19 11.62 0.35 -6.99
N THR A 20 12.66 0.10 -6.20
CA THR A 20 13.51 -1.08 -6.34
C THR A 20 12.73 -2.37 -6.09
N ALA A 21 11.95 -2.42 -5.01
CA ALA A 21 11.12 -3.59 -4.71
C ALA A 21 10.08 -3.84 -5.80
N PHE A 22 9.40 -2.78 -6.26
CA PHE A 22 8.42 -2.87 -7.34
C PHE A 22 9.05 -3.34 -8.66
N ALA A 23 10.18 -2.76 -9.07
CA ALA A 23 10.90 -3.18 -10.27
C ALA A 23 11.33 -4.66 -10.20
N THR A 24 11.79 -5.13 -9.03
CA THR A 24 12.08 -6.55 -8.82
C THR A 24 10.83 -7.42 -8.97
N GLY A 25 9.69 -6.99 -8.42
CA GLY A 25 8.41 -7.69 -8.56
C GLY A 25 7.99 -7.84 -10.03
N LEU A 26 8.14 -6.78 -10.83
CA LEU A 26 7.84 -6.83 -12.27
C LEU A 26 8.66 -7.87 -13.04
N THR A 27 9.88 -8.20 -12.60
CA THR A 27 10.76 -9.14 -13.35
C THR A 27 10.23 -10.58 -13.39
N VAL A 28 9.30 -10.95 -12.52
CA VAL A 28 8.71 -12.30 -12.48
C VAL A 28 7.38 -12.39 -13.23
N LEU A 29 6.88 -11.27 -13.75
CA LEU A 29 5.61 -11.20 -14.47
C LEU A 29 5.84 -11.32 -15.99
N PRO A 30 5.24 -12.34 -16.65
CA PRO A 30 5.45 -12.56 -18.08
C PRO A 30 4.76 -11.51 -18.98
N ASP A 31 3.79 -10.79 -18.43
CA ASP A 31 2.96 -9.79 -19.09
C ASP A 31 3.28 -8.34 -18.67
N ALA A 32 4.43 -8.12 -18.02
CA ALA A 32 4.91 -6.79 -17.67
C ALA A 32 6.33 -6.53 -18.19
N ALA A 33 6.56 -5.34 -18.75
CA ALA A 33 7.88 -4.89 -19.17
C ALA A 33 8.21 -3.54 -18.53
N LEU A 34 9.30 -3.47 -17.76
CA LEU A 34 9.82 -2.20 -17.24
C LEU A 34 10.63 -1.50 -18.34
N VAL A 35 10.06 -0.46 -18.94
CA VAL A 35 10.63 0.22 -20.11
C VAL A 35 11.18 1.61 -19.81
N ALA A 36 10.77 2.22 -18.70
CA ALA A 36 11.19 3.58 -18.35
C ALA A 36 11.39 3.80 -16.84
N ILE A 37 12.32 4.71 -16.50
CA ILE A 37 12.57 5.22 -15.15
C ILE A 37 12.75 6.73 -15.19
N GLY A 38 12.06 7.44 -14.31
CA GLY A 38 12.13 8.88 -14.16
C GLY A 38 12.75 9.24 -12.81
N SER A 39 13.82 10.02 -12.84
CA SER A 39 14.43 10.60 -11.63
C SER A 39 14.66 12.09 -11.80
N ARG A 40 14.85 12.82 -10.69
CA ARG A 40 15.26 14.23 -10.71
C ARG A 40 16.73 14.44 -11.08
N ALA A 41 17.50 13.35 -11.21
CA ALA A 41 18.91 13.38 -11.56
C ALA A 41 19.26 12.24 -12.52
N ALA A 42 19.88 12.59 -13.66
CA ALA A 42 20.29 11.66 -14.70
C ALA A 42 21.15 10.50 -14.15
N ALA A 43 22.06 10.78 -13.22
CA ALA A 43 22.92 9.76 -12.61
C ALA A 43 22.12 8.64 -11.92
N THR A 44 21.10 9.01 -11.13
CA THR A 44 20.25 8.03 -10.43
C THR A 44 19.31 7.27 -11.36
N ALA A 45 18.76 7.94 -12.40
CA ALA A 45 17.99 7.26 -13.44
C ALA A 45 18.86 6.25 -14.21
N GLY A 46 20.09 6.63 -14.55
CA GLY A 46 21.05 5.78 -15.24
C GLY A 46 21.48 4.56 -14.41
N ALA A 47 21.79 4.76 -13.13
CA ALA A 47 22.14 3.67 -12.22
C ALA A 47 20.98 2.68 -12.03
N PHE A 48 19.75 3.19 -11.86
CA PHE A 48 18.55 2.35 -11.75
C PHE A 48 18.27 1.60 -13.06
N GLY A 49 18.36 2.30 -14.20
CA GLY A 49 18.15 1.70 -15.51
C GLY A 49 19.17 0.62 -15.84
N ALA A 50 20.45 0.82 -15.51
CA ALA A 50 21.48 -0.19 -15.67
C ALA A 50 21.20 -1.44 -14.81
N ARG A 51 20.71 -1.26 -13.58
CA ARG A 51 20.39 -2.36 -12.66
C ARG A 51 19.25 -3.24 -13.17
N PHE A 52 18.22 -2.66 -13.80
CA PHE A 52 17.01 -3.37 -14.23
C PHE A 52 16.91 -3.57 -15.75
N GLY A 53 17.98 -3.28 -16.50
CA GLY A 53 18.00 -3.49 -17.95
C GLY A 53 17.16 -2.50 -18.77
N ILE A 54 16.84 -1.32 -18.22
CA ILE A 54 16.06 -0.30 -18.92
C ILE A 54 16.94 0.37 -20.00
N PRO A 55 16.53 0.41 -21.28
CA PRO A 55 17.29 1.05 -22.34
C PRO A 55 17.55 2.54 -22.06
N ARG A 56 18.68 3.08 -22.54
CA ARG A 56 19.04 4.50 -22.33
C ARG A 56 17.92 5.48 -22.72
N ARG A 57 17.14 5.17 -23.76
CA ARG A 57 16.01 6.01 -24.19
C ARG A 57 14.91 6.17 -23.12
N GLY A 58 14.74 5.17 -22.26
CA GLY A 58 13.78 5.16 -21.17
C GLY A 58 14.36 5.64 -19.84
N GLN A 59 15.58 6.17 -19.82
CA GLN A 59 16.23 6.70 -18.61
C GLN A 59 16.06 8.22 -18.58
N HIS A 60 15.01 8.68 -17.91
CA HIS A 60 14.60 10.08 -17.91
C HIS A 60 15.15 10.85 -16.71
N ALA A 61 15.72 12.02 -16.98
CA ALA A 61 16.28 12.93 -15.97
C ALA A 61 15.25 13.92 -15.39
N SER A 62 13.97 13.74 -15.71
CA SER A 62 12.84 14.41 -15.07
C SER A 62 11.62 13.51 -15.05
N TYR A 63 10.64 13.84 -14.19
CA TYR A 63 9.36 13.12 -14.15
C TYR A 63 8.49 13.46 -15.36
N ASP A 64 8.56 14.72 -15.84
CA ASP A 64 7.86 15.16 -17.04
C ASP A 64 8.28 14.36 -18.28
N ALA A 65 9.59 14.15 -18.46
CA ALA A 65 10.10 13.40 -19.61
C ALA A 65 9.63 11.94 -19.62
N LEU A 66 9.51 11.29 -18.44
CA LEU A 66 8.92 9.96 -18.37
C LEU A 66 7.41 9.98 -18.63
N ALA A 67 6.69 10.99 -18.11
CA ALA A 67 5.25 11.10 -18.34
C ALA A 67 4.93 11.25 -19.84
N ASP A 68 5.78 11.95 -20.59
CA ASP A 68 5.62 12.15 -22.04
C ASP A 68 6.15 11.00 -22.91
N ASP A 69 6.77 9.97 -22.30
CA ASP A 69 7.35 8.84 -23.05
C ASP A 69 6.23 8.02 -23.73
N PRO A 70 6.16 7.97 -25.07
CA PRO A 70 5.11 7.22 -25.78
C PRO A 70 5.23 5.70 -25.60
N GLU A 71 6.37 5.22 -25.08
CA GLU A 71 6.61 3.81 -24.83
C GLU A 71 6.01 3.31 -23.51
N VAL A 72 5.47 4.20 -22.68
CA VAL A 72 4.91 3.87 -21.35
C VAL A 72 3.39 3.81 -21.41
N ASP A 73 2.80 2.74 -20.89
CA ASP A 73 1.34 2.56 -20.76
C ASP A 73 0.84 2.97 -19.36
N ILE A 74 1.60 2.59 -18.34
CA ILE A 74 1.28 2.81 -16.93
C ILE A 74 2.51 3.26 -16.15
N VAL A 75 2.30 4.15 -15.18
CA VAL A 75 3.36 4.67 -14.30
C VAL A 75 3.14 4.24 -12.86
N PHE A 76 4.16 3.64 -12.27
CA PHE A 76 4.25 3.48 -10.81
C PHE A 76 4.89 4.71 -10.18
N VAL A 77 4.14 5.41 -9.33
CA VAL A 77 4.62 6.60 -8.61
C VAL A 77 5.20 6.18 -7.26
N GLY A 78 6.50 5.88 -7.23
CA GLY A 78 7.27 5.51 -6.03
C GLY A 78 8.03 6.68 -5.39
N THR A 79 7.49 7.89 -5.52
CA THR A 79 8.10 9.12 -4.98
C THR A 79 7.79 9.29 -3.49
N PRO A 80 8.43 10.23 -2.76
CA PRO A 80 7.99 10.60 -1.40
C PRO A 80 6.55 11.13 -1.37
N HIS A 81 5.85 10.98 -0.23
CA HIS A 81 4.39 11.17 -0.12
C HIS A 81 3.90 12.52 -0.67
N GLN A 82 4.62 13.61 -0.34
CA GLN A 82 4.25 14.96 -0.75
C GLN A 82 4.34 15.22 -2.26
N ARG A 83 4.87 14.27 -3.05
CA ARG A 83 4.97 14.35 -4.51
C ARG A 83 3.94 13.49 -5.23
N HIS A 84 3.16 12.69 -4.51
CA HIS A 84 2.19 11.77 -5.10
C HIS A 84 1.16 12.49 -5.97
N LEU A 85 0.59 13.58 -5.46
CA LEU A 85 -0.38 14.41 -6.18
C LEU A 85 0.18 14.88 -7.52
N ASP A 86 1.25 15.68 -7.49
CA ASP A 86 1.79 16.32 -8.69
C ASP A 86 2.25 15.30 -9.73
N CYS A 87 2.92 14.23 -9.30
CA CYS A 87 3.36 13.17 -10.20
C CYS A 87 2.18 12.44 -10.84
N THR A 88 1.15 12.12 -10.04
CA THR A 88 -0.04 11.43 -10.53
C THR A 88 -0.81 12.30 -11.52
N LEU A 89 -1.10 13.55 -11.18
CA LEU A 89 -1.79 14.47 -12.08
C LEU A 89 -1.02 14.65 -13.39
N ARG A 90 0.31 14.75 -13.33
CA ARG A 90 1.16 14.88 -14.51
C ARG A 90 1.10 13.66 -15.43
N CYS A 91 1.15 12.45 -14.87
CA CYS A 91 1.05 11.22 -15.65
C CYS A 91 -0.34 11.05 -16.27
N LEU A 92 -1.41 11.34 -15.51
CA LEU A 92 -2.77 11.29 -16.01
C LEU A 92 -3.00 12.31 -17.15
N ALA A 93 -2.48 13.53 -17.00
CA ALA A 93 -2.53 14.56 -18.04
C ALA A 93 -1.80 14.15 -19.33
N ALA A 94 -0.79 13.28 -19.24
CA ALA A 94 -0.09 12.70 -20.38
C ALA A 94 -0.74 11.43 -20.94
N GLY A 95 -1.94 11.07 -20.47
CA GLY A 95 -2.66 9.90 -20.95
C GLY A 95 -2.18 8.57 -20.36
N LYS A 96 -1.41 8.58 -19.26
CA LYS A 96 -0.87 7.36 -18.64
C LYS A 96 -1.78 6.85 -17.53
N ALA A 97 -2.00 5.53 -17.48
CA ALA A 97 -2.51 4.91 -16.27
C ALA A 97 -1.54 5.11 -15.11
N VAL A 98 -2.03 5.12 -13.87
CA VAL A 98 -1.20 5.36 -12.69
C VAL A 98 -1.48 4.34 -11.58
N MET A 99 -0.40 3.79 -11.03
CA MET A 99 -0.41 3.12 -9.74
C MET A 99 0.43 3.94 -8.76
N CYS A 100 -0.22 4.57 -7.78
CA CYS A 100 0.44 5.48 -6.85
C CYS A 100 0.73 4.79 -5.53
N GLU A 101 1.95 4.94 -4.99
CA GLU A 101 2.31 4.38 -3.69
C GLU A 101 1.40 4.83 -2.55
N LYS A 102 1.38 4.02 -1.48
CA LYS A 102 0.75 4.39 -0.21
C LYS A 102 1.68 5.33 0.60
N PRO A 103 1.13 6.24 1.43
CA PRO A 103 -0.26 6.64 1.44
C PRO A 103 -0.63 7.29 0.10
N PHE A 104 -1.81 6.97 -0.44
CA PHE A 104 -2.23 7.45 -1.76
C PHE A 104 -2.04 8.97 -1.93
N ALA A 105 -2.36 9.74 -0.89
CA ALA A 105 -2.10 11.16 -0.78
C ALA A 105 -1.95 11.55 0.70
N ILE A 106 -1.47 12.76 0.99
CA ILE A 106 -1.28 13.19 2.39
C ILE A 106 -2.56 13.74 3.04
N ASN A 107 -3.60 14.01 2.25
CA ASN A 107 -4.92 14.40 2.75
C ASN A 107 -6.04 14.09 1.73
N THR A 108 -7.29 14.22 2.16
CA THR A 108 -8.48 13.92 1.35
C THR A 108 -8.65 14.85 0.15
N GLY A 109 -8.21 16.11 0.23
CA GLY A 109 -8.29 17.06 -0.88
C GLY A 109 -7.44 16.62 -2.06
N GLU A 110 -6.20 16.23 -1.79
CA GLU A 110 -5.30 15.67 -2.81
C GLU A 110 -5.84 14.37 -3.41
N ALA A 111 -6.26 13.42 -2.56
CA ALA A 111 -6.84 12.17 -3.03
C ALA A 111 -8.06 12.41 -3.94
N SER A 112 -8.92 13.35 -3.58
CA SER A 112 -10.10 13.73 -4.38
C SER A 112 -9.70 14.32 -5.73
N ALA A 113 -8.68 15.19 -5.76
CA ALA A 113 -8.16 15.77 -7.00
C ALA A 113 -7.59 14.71 -7.95
N MET A 114 -6.80 13.76 -7.41
CA MET A 114 -6.24 12.66 -8.19
C MET A 114 -7.33 11.77 -8.81
N VAL A 115 -8.33 11.38 -8.00
CA VAL A 115 -9.47 10.57 -8.46
C VAL A 115 -10.30 11.31 -9.51
N ALA A 116 -10.56 12.61 -9.32
CA ALA A 116 -11.29 13.42 -10.29
C ALA A 116 -10.53 13.50 -11.63
N ALA A 117 -9.22 13.73 -11.60
CA ALA A 117 -8.39 13.78 -12.81
C ALA A 117 -8.41 12.46 -13.57
N ALA A 118 -8.27 11.32 -12.88
CA ALA A 118 -8.31 10.00 -13.52
C ALA A 118 -9.66 9.69 -14.16
N ARG A 119 -10.77 10.03 -13.48
CA ARG A 119 -12.13 9.88 -14.02
C ARG A 119 -12.34 10.76 -15.25
N ASN A 120 -11.90 12.01 -15.21
CA ASN A 120 -12.01 12.93 -16.34
C ASN A 120 -11.20 12.47 -17.56
N ALA A 121 -10.03 11.89 -17.33
CA ALA A 121 -9.20 11.32 -18.39
C ALA A 121 -9.63 9.91 -18.83
N ASN A 122 -10.59 9.28 -18.12
CA ASN A 122 -10.96 7.88 -18.28
C ASN A 122 -9.76 6.91 -18.22
N LEU A 123 -8.87 7.13 -17.25
CA LEU A 123 -7.65 6.35 -17.04
C LEU A 123 -7.71 5.58 -15.73
N LEU A 124 -7.03 4.43 -15.70
CA LEU A 124 -6.83 3.69 -14.47
C LEU A 124 -5.99 4.51 -13.48
N LEU A 125 -6.49 4.64 -12.26
CA LEU A 125 -5.75 5.12 -11.11
C LEU A 125 -5.98 4.17 -9.94
N MET A 126 -4.91 3.67 -9.34
CA MET A 126 -4.98 2.75 -8.20
C MET A 126 -3.96 3.13 -7.12
N GLU A 127 -4.38 3.08 -5.86
CA GLU A 127 -3.43 3.07 -4.74
C GLU A 127 -2.71 1.72 -4.68
N ALA A 128 -1.38 1.72 -4.56
CA ALA A 128 -0.55 0.53 -4.41
C ALA A 128 -0.64 -0.05 -2.99
N MET A 129 -1.85 -0.30 -2.51
CA MET A 129 -2.12 -0.91 -1.21
C MET A 129 -1.93 -2.43 -1.27
N TRP A 130 -0.69 -2.84 -1.49
CA TRP A 130 -0.25 -4.21 -1.81
C TRP A 130 -0.81 -5.28 -0.86
N MET A 131 -0.95 -4.96 0.43
CA MET A 131 -1.45 -5.89 1.45
C MET A 131 -2.81 -6.54 1.09
N ARG A 132 -3.64 -5.85 0.31
CA ARG A 132 -4.96 -6.33 -0.12
C ARG A 132 -4.88 -7.51 -1.11
N PHE A 133 -3.74 -7.68 -1.77
CA PHE A 133 -3.58 -8.64 -2.87
C PHE A 133 -2.74 -9.85 -2.50
N THR A 134 -2.21 -9.91 -1.28
CA THR A 134 -1.42 -11.06 -0.83
C THR A 134 -2.26 -12.34 -0.82
N PRO A 135 -1.69 -13.52 -1.16
CA PRO A 135 -2.43 -14.78 -1.20
C PRO A 135 -3.16 -15.12 0.11
N ALA A 136 -2.52 -14.86 1.26
CA ALA A 136 -3.15 -15.03 2.57
C ALA A 136 -4.37 -14.11 2.75
N MET A 137 -4.27 -12.83 2.38
CA MET A 137 -5.38 -11.89 2.53
C MET A 137 -6.54 -12.20 1.57
N VAL A 138 -6.25 -12.68 0.36
CA VAL A 138 -7.27 -13.16 -0.58
C VAL A 138 -8.05 -14.33 0.01
N GLU A 139 -7.37 -15.32 0.58
CA GLU A 139 -8.04 -16.46 1.22
C GLU A 139 -8.80 -16.08 2.48
N ILE A 140 -8.26 -15.18 3.32
CA ILE A 140 -8.97 -14.66 4.49
C ILE A 140 -10.31 -14.05 4.06
N ARG A 141 -10.32 -13.20 3.03
CA ARG A 141 -11.58 -12.63 2.52
C ARG A 141 -12.54 -13.69 1.97
N ALA A 142 -12.03 -14.72 1.30
CA ALA A 142 -12.85 -15.84 0.83
C ALA A 142 -13.51 -16.58 2.01
N LEU A 143 -12.74 -16.91 3.06
CA LEU A 143 -13.26 -17.55 4.27
C LEU A 143 -14.32 -16.71 4.99
N LEU A 144 -14.14 -15.38 5.01
CA LEU A 144 -15.15 -14.46 5.55
C LEU A 144 -16.42 -14.44 4.71
N ALA A 145 -16.30 -14.41 3.38
CA ALA A 145 -17.43 -14.46 2.46
C ALA A 145 -18.21 -15.78 2.56
N GLU A 146 -17.52 -16.88 2.86
CA GLU A 146 -18.12 -18.19 3.15
C GLU A 146 -18.79 -18.29 4.52
N GLY A 147 -18.64 -17.27 5.38
CA GLY A 147 -19.17 -17.28 6.74
C GLY A 147 -18.41 -18.20 7.70
N SER A 148 -17.13 -18.51 7.42
CA SER A 148 -16.32 -19.46 8.20
C SER A 148 -16.21 -19.11 9.69
N ILE A 149 -16.42 -17.85 10.07
CA ILE A 149 -16.42 -17.38 11.46
C ILE A 149 -17.76 -16.76 11.89
N GLY A 150 -18.82 -16.98 11.12
CA GLY A 150 -20.11 -16.30 11.29
C GLY A 150 -20.04 -14.82 10.90
N GLU A 151 -20.88 -13.99 11.53
CA GLU A 151 -20.88 -12.55 11.29
C GLU A 151 -19.68 -11.88 11.96
N VAL A 152 -18.93 -11.06 11.22
CA VAL A 152 -17.81 -10.30 11.80
C VAL A 152 -18.35 -9.25 12.76
N ARG A 153 -17.82 -9.23 13.99
CA ARG A 153 -18.22 -8.31 15.07
C ARG A 153 -17.11 -7.34 15.45
N MET A 154 -15.86 -7.79 15.42
CA MET A 154 -14.73 -6.97 15.85
C MET A 154 -13.47 -7.25 15.03
N VAL A 155 -12.72 -6.20 14.74
CA VAL A 155 -11.37 -6.28 14.18
C VAL A 155 -10.41 -5.62 15.16
N SER A 156 -9.29 -6.27 15.45
CA SER A 156 -8.21 -5.70 16.25
C SER A 156 -6.91 -5.82 15.46
N ALA A 157 -6.13 -4.75 15.36
CA ALA A 157 -4.83 -4.81 14.70
C ALA A 157 -3.87 -3.75 15.25
N ASP A 158 -2.60 -4.09 15.27
CA ASP A 158 -1.52 -3.17 15.65
C ASP A 158 -0.43 -3.17 14.59
N LEU A 159 0.16 -2.02 14.32
CA LEU A 159 1.33 -1.91 13.46
C LEU A 159 2.22 -0.78 13.96
N GLY A 160 3.27 -1.15 14.68
CA GLY A 160 4.27 -0.20 15.11
C GLY A 160 5.66 -0.79 15.22
N PHE A 161 6.63 0.10 15.01
CA PHE A 161 8.05 -0.21 15.08
C PHE A 161 8.78 0.92 15.81
N ARG A 162 10.02 0.67 16.22
CA ARG A 162 10.90 1.73 16.76
C ARG A 162 11.87 2.16 15.68
N ALA A 163 11.66 3.34 15.10
CA ALA A 163 12.60 3.94 14.17
C ALA A 163 13.95 4.23 14.87
N SER A 164 15.06 4.03 14.17
CA SER A 164 16.41 4.28 14.70
C SER A 164 16.69 5.76 14.89
N GLU A 165 17.50 6.09 15.91
CA GLU A 165 17.92 7.45 16.22
C GLU A 165 19.04 7.90 15.25
N GLY A 166 19.03 9.16 14.78
CA GLY A 166 20.23 9.77 14.16
C GLY A 166 20.09 10.51 12.81
N ARG A 167 18.91 10.64 12.21
CA ARG A 167 18.66 11.57 11.08
C ARG A 167 17.22 12.07 11.14
N PRO A 168 16.88 13.22 10.53
CA PRO A 168 15.50 13.44 10.12
C PRO A 168 15.16 12.38 9.06
N LEU A 169 14.60 11.25 9.52
CA LEU A 169 13.88 10.33 8.65
C LEU A 169 12.68 11.09 8.11
N ARG A 170 12.29 10.89 6.84
CA ARG A 170 11.02 11.37 6.25
C ARG A 170 9.81 11.14 7.18
N LEU A 171 9.93 10.13 8.05
CA LEU A 171 8.96 9.73 9.06
C LEU A 171 8.70 10.80 10.14
N PHE A 172 9.69 11.65 10.45
CA PHE A 172 9.60 12.71 11.47
C PHE A 172 9.61 14.10 10.84
N ASP A 173 9.16 14.24 9.60
CA ASP A 173 9.11 15.51 8.88
C ASP A 173 7.72 15.74 8.28
N LEU A 174 7.03 16.77 8.75
CA LEU A 174 5.70 17.16 8.26
C LEU A 174 5.72 17.50 6.77
N ALA A 175 6.83 18.06 6.26
CA ALA A 175 6.96 18.42 4.84
C ALA A 175 7.04 17.19 3.92
N TYR A 176 7.27 16.00 4.48
CA TYR A 176 7.27 14.73 3.76
C TYR A 176 6.01 13.89 4.01
N GLY A 177 5.02 14.42 4.74
CA GLY A 177 3.87 13.63 5.18
C GLY A 177 4.29 12.49 6.10
N GLY A 178 5.19 12.77 7.05
CA GLY A 178 5.62 11.86 8.09
C GLY A 178 4.51 11.53 9.11
N GLY A 179 4.88 10.74 10.12
CA GLY A 179 3.99 10.30 11.18
C GLY A 179 3.56 8.84 11.07
N ALA A 180 3.12 8.30 12.20
CA ALA A 180 2.68 6.92 12.32
C ALA A 180 1.43 6.66 11.47
N LEU A 181 0.50 7.62 11.40
CA LEU A 181 -0.74 7.49 10.66
C LEU A 181 -0.50 7.29 9.17
N LEU A 182 0.28 8.18 8.54
CA LEU A 182 0.53 8.13 7.10
C LEU A 182 1.49 7.02 6.67
N ASP A 183 2.48 6.67 7.50
CA ASP A 183 3.45 5.64 7.12
C ASP A 183 2.92 4.22 7.33
N VAL A 184 2.29 3.95 8.50
CA VAL A 184 1.83 2.61 8.86
C VAL A 184 0.35 2.52 9.29
N GLY A 185 -0.24 3.59 9.80
CA GLY A 185 -1.67 3.65 10.14
C GLY A 185 -2.60 3.44 8.93
N VAL A 186 -2.15 3.81 7.73
CA VAL A 186 -2.88 3.55 6.48
C VAL A 186 -3.12 2.05 6.22
N TYR A 187 -2.20 1.17 6.65
CA TYR A 187 -2.44 -0.28 6.55
C TYR A 187 -3.60 -0.69 7.45
N LEU A 188 -3.64 -0.20 8.69
CA LEU A 188 -4.68 -0.52 9.67
C LEU A 188 -6.07 -0.03 9.19
N LEU A 189 -6.14 1.20 8.69
CA LEU A 189 -7.38 1.76 8.15
C LEU A 189 -7.83 1.01 6.89
N SER A 190 -6.88 0.69 6.01
CA SER A 190 -7.15 -0.11 4.82
C SER A 190 -7.64 -1.51 5.17
N PHE A 191 -7.07 -2.15 6.19
CA PHE A 191 -7.48 -3.46 6.68
C PHE A 191 -8.89 -3.43 7.26
N ALA A 192 -9.17 -2.52 8.19
CA ALA A 192 -10.51 -2.37 8.74
C ALA A 192 -11.54 -2.08 7.64
N SER A 193 -11.20 -1.20 6.70
CA SER A 193 -12.06 -0.87 5.56
C SER A 193 -12.34 -2.07 4.65
N MET A 194 -11.33 -2.89 4.38
CA MET A 194 -11.45 -4.09 3.56
C MET A 194 -12.36 -5.15 4.20
N ILE A 195 -12.39 -5.24 5.54
CA ILE A 195 -13.17 -6.25 6.27
C ILE A 195 -14.58 -5.76 6.64
N LEU A 196 -14.71 -4.50 7.06
CA LEU A 196 -15.94 -3.96 7.65
C LEU A 196 -16.59 -2.85 6.81
N GLY A 197 -15.94 -2.38 5.74
CA GLY A 197 -16.45 -1.30 4.89
C GLY A 197 -16.15 0.09 5.44
N THR A 198 -17.05 1.04 5.24
CA THR A 198 -16.84 2.44 5.66
C THR A 198 -17.35 2.64 7.08
N PRO A 199 -16.53 3.15 8.02
CA PRO A 199 -16.99 3.42 9.38
C PRO A 199 -17.91 4.65 9.43
N THR A 200 -18.84 4.66 10.38
CA THR A 200 -19.76 5.78 10.62
C THR A 200 -19.45 6.58 11.88
N ARG A 201 -18.56 6.05 12.74
CA ARG A 201 -18.09 6.72 13.96
C ARG A 201 -16.59 6.53 14.13
N LEU A 202 -15.93 7.53 14.70
CA LEU A 202 -14.48 7.57 14.96
C LEU A 202 -14.23 8.16 16.36
N ALA A 203 -13.33 7.53 17.11
CA ALA A 203 -12.68 8.13 18.27
C ALA A 203 -11.18 7.82 18.22
N SER A 204 -10.33 8.78 18.57
CA SER A 204 -8.88 8.59 18.52
C SER A 204 -8.13 9.39 19.56
N LEU A 205 -6.99 8.87 19.99
CA LEU A 205 -5.99 9.58 20.79
C LEU A 205 -4.64 9.43 20.09
N ALA A 206 -3.87 10.50 20.02
CA ALA A 206 -2.55 10.51 19.42
C ALA A 206 -1.55 11.22 20.33
N THR A 207 -0.30 10.75 20.32
CA THR A 207 0.84 11.47 20.88
C THR A 207 1.63 12.07 19.73
N LEU A 208 1.79 13.40 19.76
CA LEU A 208 2.67 14.10 18.83
C LEU A 208 4.08 14.17 19.42
N GLY A 209 5.09 13.94 18.58
CA GLY A 209 6.49 14.13 18.94
C GLY A 209 6.94 15.58 18.75
N ASP A 210 8.20 15.87 19.10
CA ASP A 210 8.79 17.21 19.01
C ASP A 210 8.76 17.81 17.59
N ALA A 211 8.80 16.95 16.56
CA ALA A 211 8.71 17.36 15.16
C ALA A 211 7.27 17.65 14.69
N GLY A 212 6.27 17.50 15.56
CA GLY A 212 4.86 17.77 15.28
C GLY A 212 4.12 16.64 14.53
N VAL A 213 4.81 15.60 14.08
CA VAL A 213 4.18 14.39 13.53
C VAL A 213 3.57 13.55 14.66
N ASP A 214 2.56 12.73 14.34
CA ASP A 214 2.08 11.72 15.27
C ASP A 214 3.10 10.58 15.39
N GLU A 215 3.53 10.28 16.62
CA GLU A 215 4.48 9.20 16.87
C GLU A 215 3.79 7.88 17.27
N GLN A 216 2.57 7.99 17.78
CA GLN A 216 1.68 6.87 18.06
C GLN A 216 0.22 7.34 18.13
N ALA A 217 -0.69 6.47 17.77
CA ALA A 217 -2.13 6.71 17.90
C ALA A 217 -2.91 5.42 18.17
N GLY A 218 -3.98 5.57 18.95
CA GLY A 218 -5.06 4.60 19.07
C GLY A 218 -6.30 5.09 18.33
N ILE A 219 -6.94 4.21 17.57
CA ILE A 219 -8.07 4.53 16.70
C ILE A 219 -9.18 3.51 16.95
N LEU A 220 -10.38 4.02 17.23
CA LEU A 220 -11.62 3.24 17.34
C LEU A 220 -12.56 3.62 16.20
N LEU A 221 -12.98 2.63 15.43
CA LEU A 221 -13.95 2.78 14.35
C LEU A 221 -15.25 2.07 14.71
N GLY A 222 -16.38 2.73 14.57
CA GLY A 222 -17.71 2.16 14.75
C GLY A 222 -18.49 2.10 13.44
N TYR A 223 -19.31 1.05 13.29
CA TYR A 223 -20.12 0.79 12.11
C TYR A 223 -21.61 0.68 12.49
N ASP A 224 -22.51 0.83 11.52
CA ASP A 224 -23.96 0.85 11.79
C ASP A 224 -24.53 -0.50 12.23
N GLY A 225 -23.91 -1.61 11.81
CA GLY A 225 -24.23 -2.96 12.31
C GLY A 225 -23.68 -3.25 13.71
N GLY A 226 -23.12 -2.25 14.39
CA GLY A 226 -22.54 -2.37 15.73
C GLY A 226 -21.17 -3.05 15.77
N GLN A 227 -20.53 -3.27 14.61
CA GLN A 227 -19.14 -3.71 14.57
C GLN A 227 -18.19 -2.62 15.07
N ILE A 228 -17.02 -3.05 15.56
CA ILE A 228 -15.98 -2.16 16.06
C ILE A 228 -14.61 -2.58 15.48
N ALA A 229 -13.78 -1.62 15.09
CA ALA A 229 -12.35 -1.85 14.87
C ALA A 229 -11.53 -1.13 15.93
N ILE A 230 -10.55 -1.82 16.52
CA ILE A 230 -9.58 -1.29 17.47
C ILE A 230 -8.20 -1.36 16.85
N LEU A 231 -7.61 -0.20 16.58
CA LEU A 231 -6.37 -0.10 15.81
C LEU A 231 -5.34 0.71 16.59
N SER A 232 -4.07 0.31 16.53
CA SER A 232 -2.97 1.09 17.11
C SER A 232 -1.77 1.16 16.16
N THR A 233 -1.22 2.36 16.03
CA THR A 233 -0.08 2.66 15.16
C THR A 233 1.02 3.34 15.96
N ALA A 234 2.29 3.05 15.64
CA ALA A 234 3.43 3.71 16.29
C ALA A 234 4.72 3.67 15.45
N ILE A 235 5.56 4.69 15.61
CA ILE A 235 6.89 4.78 14.97
C ILE A 235 8.04 4.90 15.98
N ARG A 236 7.71 5.00 17.27
CA ARG A 236 8.67 4.96 18.40
C ARG A 236 8.53 3.73 19.29
N THR A 237 7.51 2.91 19.03
CA THR A 237 7.11 1.78 19.87
C THR A 237 6.97 0.54 19.00
N GLY A 238 7.79 -0.47 19.26
CA GLY A 238 7.63 -1.78 18.62
C GLY A 238 6.40 -2.48 19.18
N THR A 239 5.46 -2.82 18.30
CA THR A 239 4.26 -3.59 18.66
C THR A 239 4.43 -5.05 18.22
N PRO A 240 3.57 -5.99 18.67
CA PRO A 240 3.61 -7.39 18.21
C PRO A 240 3.38 -7.57 16.69
N VAL A 241 2.81 -6.56 16.04
CA VAL A 241 2.40 -6.53 14.64
C VAL A 241 1.41 -7.65 14.34
N LEU A 242 0.33 -7.72 15.10
CA LEU A 242 -0.72 -8.74 14.97
C LEU A 242 -2.03 -8.16 14.43
N ALA A 243 -2.87 -9.02 13.85
CA ALA A 243 -4.24 -8.69 13.51
C ALA A 243 -5.18 -9.88 13.75
N THR A 244 -6.36 -9.60 14.28
CA THR A 244 -7.41 -10.60 14.54
C THR A 244 -8.75 -10.11 14.02
N ILE A 245 -9.48 -10.98 13.34
CA ILE A 245 -10.86 -10.77 12.87
C ILE A 245 -11.77 -11.71 13.65
N MET A 246 -12.71 -11.16 14.40
CA MET A 246 -13.56 -11.89 15.36
C MET A 246 -15.00 -11.89 14.89
N GLY A 247 -15.60 -13.07 14.79
CA GLY A 247 -16.99 -13.26 14.41
C GLY A 247 -17.80 -14.03 15.46
N THR A 248 -19.08 -14.22 15.19
CA THR A 248 -20.02 -14.88 16.11
C THR A 248 -19.73 -16.36 16.33
N SER A 249 -19.01 -17.01 15.41
CA SER A 249 -18.79 -18.46 15.41
C SER A 249 -17.32 -18.86 15.31
N GLY A 250 -16.41 -17.88 15.42
CA GLY A 250 -14.98 -18.11 15.31
C GLY A 250 -14.16 -16.84 15.21
N ARG A 251 -12.86 -17.00 14.90
CA ARG A 251 -11.97 -15.87 14.58
C ARG A 251 -10.84 -16.30 13.65
N ILE A 252 -10.20 -15.33 13.02
CA ILE A 252 -8.98 -15.49 12.24
C ILE A 252 -7.87 -14.68 12.91
N ASP A 253 -6.81 -15.36 13.34
CA ASP A 253 -5.60 -14.75 13.88
C ASP A 253 -4.54 -14.68 12.78
N ILE A 254 -4.23 -13.48 12.28
CA ILE A 254 -3.15 -13.24 11.32
C ILE A 254 -1.87 -13.03 12.11
N HIS A 255 -0.84 -13.83 11.80
CA HIS A 255 0.39 -13.84 12.59
C HIS A 255 1.21 -12.56 12.37
N SER A 256 2.32 -12.45 13.12
CA SER A 256 3.16 -11.25 13.12
C SER A 256 3.58 -10.85 11.70
N GLU A 257 3.72 -9.54 11.48
CA GLU A 257 3.85 -8.93 10.15
C GLU A 257 2.57 -9.04 9.31
N TRP A 258 1.39 -8.93 9.93
CA TRP A 258 0.08 -9.12 9.30
C TRP A 258 -0.19 -8.24 8.05
N HIS A 259 0.50 -7.11 7.89
CA HIS A 259 0.43 -6.23 6.72
C HIS A 259 1.09 -6.83 5.47
N LYS A 260 1.85 -7.91 5.65
CA LYS A 260 2.42 -8.77 4.63
C LYS A 260 2.24 -10.23 5.10
N PRO A 261 1.01 -10.75 5.10
CA PRO A 261 0.75 -12.03 5.72
C PRO A 261 1.19 -13.18 4.81
N THR A 262 1.79 -14.21 5.41
CA THR A 262 2.08 -15.51 4.78
C THR A 262 1.42 -16.67 5.53
N VAL A 263 0.90 -16.42 6.74
CA VAL A 263 0.28 -17.43 7.58
C VAL A 263 -0.79 -16.81 8.47
N PHE A 264 -1.86 -17.55 8.71
CA PHE A 264 -2.90 -17.22 9.66
C PHE A 264 -3.50 -18.50 10.28
N THR A 265 -4.19 -18.36 11.40
CA THR A 265 -4.92 -19.45 12.05
C THR A 265 -6.42 -19.17 12.03
N LEU A 266 -7.19 -20.11 11.51
CA LEU A 266 -8.65 -20.11 11.57
C LEU A 266 -9.12 -20.87 12.81
N HIS A 267 -9.89 -20.22 13.66
CA HIS A 267 -10.57 -20.79 14.82
C HIS A 267 -12.07 -20.84 14.55
N ARG A 268 -12.68 -22.02 14.70
CA ARG A 268 -14.13 -22.20 14.60
C ARG A 268 -14.64 -22.92 15.84
N ASN A 269 -15.82 -22.53 16.32
CA ASN A 269 -16.41 -23.16 17.50
C ASN A 269 -16.60 -24.67 17.26
N GLY A 270 -16.15 -25.51 18.20
CA GLY A 270 -16.25 -26.96 18.10
C GLY A 270 -15.28 -27.62 17.11
N HIS A 271 -14.31 -26.88 16.56
CA HIS A 271 -13.26 -27.42 15.70
C HIS A 271 -11.87 -27.06 16.22
N GLU A 272 -10.91 -27.95 15.99
CA GLU A 272 -9.50 -27.64 16.24
C GLU A 272 -9.03 -26.46 15.37
N PRO A 273 -8.15 -25.58 15.90
CA PRO A 273 -7.57 -24.49 15.13
C PRO A 273 -6.84 -25.00 13.89
N ARG A 274 -7.10 -24.37 12.73
CA ARG A 274 -6.44 -24.70 11.47
C ARG A 274 -5.45 -23.60 11.09
N ARG A 275 -4.15 -23.91 11.16
CA ARG A 275 -3.10 -23.04 10.64
C ARG A 275 -2.99 -23.19 9.12
N ILE A 276 -2.97 -22.07 8.40
CA ILE A 276 -2.98 -22.03 6.93
C ILE A 276 -1.80 -21.17 6.47
N GLU A 277 -0.97 -21.71 5.58
CA GLU A 277 0.16 -21.00 4.97
C GLU A 277 -0.14 -20.65 3.50
N ARG A 278 0.15 -19.40 3.15
CA ARG A 278 0.02 -18.82 1.82
C ARG A 278 1.20 -17.89 1.55
N PRO A 279 2.39 -18.46 1.24
CA PRO A 279 3.57 -17.66 0.94
C PRO A 279 3.35 -16.80 -0.29
N TRP A 280 4.11 -15.70 -0.40
CA TRP A 280 4.10 -14.89 -1.61
C TRP A 280 4.78 -15.62 -2.76
N GLN A 281 4.45 -15.20 -3.97
CA GLN A 281 5.32 -15.38 -5.12
C GLN A 281 6.27 -14.17 -5.18
N GLY A 282 7.45 -14.32 -5.79
CA GLY A 282 8.41 -13.22 -5.92
C GLY A 282 8.76 -12.54 -4.59
N ASN A 283 8.53 -11.23 -4.51
CA ASN A 283 8.78 -10.41 -3.33
C ASN A 283 7.50 -9.76 -2.74
N GLY A 284 6.32 -10.18 -3.19
CA GLY A 284 5.03 -9.64 -2.78
C GLY A 284 4.58 -8.35 -3.48
N TYR A 285 5.43 -7.74 -4.31
CA TYR A 285 5.11 -6.56 -5.14
C TYR A 285 4.87 -6.90 -6.63
N ASN A 286 4.79 -8.19 -6.95
CA ASN A 286 4.40 -8.72 -8.25
C ASN A 286 2.88 -8.92 -8.33
#